data_AF-A0A3C0AFE4-F1
#
_entry.id   AF-A0A3C0AFE4-F1
#
_cell.length_a   1.000
_cell.length_b   1.000
_cell.length_c   1.000
_cell.angle_alpha   90.00
_cell.angle_beta   90.00
_cell.angle_gamma   90.00
#
_symmetry.space_group_name_H-M   'P 1'
#
loop_
_entity.id
_entity.type
_entity.pdbx_description
1 polymer ?
#
loop_
_entity_poly.entity_id
_entity_poly.type
_entity_poly.pdbx_seq_one_letter_code
_entity_poly.pdbx_strand_id
1 'polypeptide(L)'
;MKAASLHPQVTRQIRQSLIETGETSQALIDAFGGAVMQDSLEAELLKENVLELASAAREAGNAARGEQIFRRSELACMKCHSISNAGPVLGPDLAAIGSSSPPDYIVDSFLRPSKVIKEFYESIMVVTDEGRVYNGIMVVHDDTKVILKDAARQGELVTIPADQIEFTKKLPSLMPQGLASKLKNRQEFLDLVKFVTELGRPGPYATSVAQVVRRWRVRGANESLTAEQMEKFDVLAESGVAAYSMVDGTLPTADLNLAKPLTQAIAFVDVNQAGNVQLKLNSVKGLKVWQNGTPLPVEELTLLVLPTGRNQLTFEVDRSQRGDVGLRVEFQKASQSPEGRFKVVGGP
;
A
#
# COMPACT_ATOMS: atom_id res chain seq x y z
N MET A 1 27.36 -15.41 10.52
CA MET A 1 27.55 -13.95 10.64
C MET A 1 26.30 -13.39 11.33
N LYS A 2 26.39 -12.43 12.26
CA LYS A 2 25.23 -11.90 13.00
C LYS A 2 25.05 -10.41 12.71
N ALA A 3 23.85 -9.86 12.84
CA ALA A 3 23.58 -8.43 12.63
C ALA A 3 24.52 -7.49 13.43
N ALA A 4 24.90 -7.88 14.64
CA ALA A 4 25.79 -7.11 15.51
C ALA A 4 27.23 -6.97 14.99
N SER A 5 27.65 -7.83 14.05
CA SER A 5 28.99 -7.78 13.44
C SER A 5 29.01 -7.05 12.09
N LEU A 6 27.89 -6.48 11.65
CA LEU A 6 27.76 -5.79 10.37
C LEU A 6 27.48 -4.29 10.57
N HIS A 7 27.86 -3.48 9.59
CA HIS A 7 27.53 -2.07 9.58
C HIS A 7 25.99 -1.88 9.60
N PRO A 8 25.43 -0.93 10.38
CA PRO A 8 23.98 -0.78 10.54
C PRO A 8 23.20 -0.56 9.24
N GLN A 9 23.81 0.04 8.21
CA GLN A 9 23.19 0.16 6.90
C GLN A 9 23.06 -1.19 6.18
N VAL A 10 24.07 -2.06 6.27
CA VAL A 10 24.06 -3.40 5.66
C VAL A 10 23.00 -4.26 6.35
N THR A 11 22.93 -4.22 7.69
CA THR A 11 21.89 -4.93 8.45
C THR A 11 20.49 -4.45 8.07
N ARG A 12 20.29 -3.14 7.84
CA ARG A 12 19.01 -2.60 7.35
C ARG A 12 18.65 -3.11 5.96
N GLN A 13 19.60 -3.13 5.03
CA GLN A 13 19.37 -3.63 3.66
C GLN A 13 19.04 -5.12 3.64
N ILE A 14 19.78 -5.93 4.41
CA ILE A 14 19.47 -7.37 4.55
C ILE A 14 18.06 -7.54 5.08
N ARG A 15 17.70 -6.86 6.18
CA ARG A 15 16.35 -6.95 6.75
C ARG A 15 15.26 -6.52 5.76
N GLN A 16 15.53 -5.45 5.00
CA GLN A 16 14.59 -4.97 3.99
C GLN A 16 14.38 -6.03 2.90
N SER A 17 15.46 -6.66 2.44
CA SER A 17 15.39 -7.75 1.47
C SER A 17 14.62 -8.96 2.01
N LEU A 18 14.83 -9.35 3.27
CA LEU A 18 14.06 -10.44 3.91
C LEU A 18 12.55 -10.16 3.90
N ILE A 19 12.15 -8.91 4.16
CA ILE A 19 10.74 -8.49 4.11
C ILE A 19 10.24 -8.50 2.65
N GLU A 20 11.04 -8.03 1.70
CA GLU A 20 10.68 -7.95 0.28
C GLU A 20 10.52 -9.32 -0.37
N THR A 21 11.33 -10.31 0.02
CA THR A 21 11.25 -11.67 -0.51
C THR A 21 10.29 -12.56 0.26
N GLY A 22 9.70 -12.05 1.36
CA GLY A 22 8.91 -12.87 2.28
C GLY A 22 9.72 -14.01 2.91
N GLU A 23 11.01 -13.79 3.17
CA GLU A 23 11.88 -14.76 3.83
C GLU A 23 11.41 -15.02 5.26
N THR A 24 11.25 -16.30 5.62
CA THR A 24 10.68 -16.74 6.91
C THR A 24 11.63 -17.65 7.69
N SER A 25 12.85 -17.88 7.20
CA SER A 25 13.88 -18.66 7.88
C SER A 25 14.16 -18.08 9.26
N GLN A 26 13.80 -18.83 10.31
CA GLN A 26 14.00 -18.43 11.69
C GLN A 26 15.47 -18.07 11.96
N ALA A 27 16.42 -18.81 11.37
CA ALA A 27 17.83 -18.52 11.52
C ALA A 27 18.23 -17.15 10.93
N LEU A 28 17.65 -16.76 9.79
CA LEU A 28 17.89 -15.45 9.17
C LEU A 28 17.15 -14.33 9.91
N ILE A 29 15.94 -14.60 10.40
CA ILE A 29 15.17 -13.66 11.21
C ILE A 29 15.87 -13.40 12.56
N ASP A 30 16.34 -14.45 13.24
CA ASP A 30 17.08 -14.32 14.49
C ASP A 30 18.41 -13.59 14.26
N ALA A 31 19.09 -13.88 13.15
CA ALA A 31 20.37 -13.26 12.83
C ALA A 31 20.26 -11.80 12.35
N PHE A 32 19.17 -11.44 11.63
CA PHE A 32 19.03 -10.15 10.92
C PHE A 32 17.63 -9.53 10.96
N GLY A 33 16.57 -10.33 11.06
CA GLY A 33 15.17 -9.91 11.14
C GLY A 33 14.83 -9.08 12.39
N GLY A 34 15.66 -9.17 13.43
CA GLY A 34 15.48 -8.43 14.66
C GLY A 34 14.63 -9.22 15.64
N ALA A 35 15.23 -10.24 16.26
CA ALA A 35 14.67 -10.85 17.45
C ALA A 35 14.22 -9.75 18.42
N VAL A 36 13.04 -9.93 19.03
CA VAL A 36 12.54 -9.06 20.09
C VAL A 36 13.63 -8.97 21.14
N MET A 37 14.35 -7.84 21.17
CA MET A 37 15.36 -7.64 22.20
C MET A 37 14.62 -7.58 23.54
N GLN A 38 15.18 -8.18 24.59
CA GLN A 38 14.50 -8.26 25.89
C GLN A 38 14.08 -6.88 26.44
N ASP A 39 14.79 -5.82 26.03
CA ASP A 39 14.53 -4.42 26.39
C ASP A 39 13.89 -3.61 25.23
N SER A 40 13.28 -4.28 24.25
CA SER A 40 12.56 -3.60 23.16
C SER A 40 11.14 -3.19 23.58
N LEU A 41 10.62 -2.16 22.92
CA LEU A 41 9.21 -1.75 23.05
C LEU A 41 8.25 -2.92 22.84
N GLU A 42 8.55 -3.83 21.92
CA GLU A 42 7.73 -5.01 21.66
C GLU A 42 7.73 -5.98 22.85
N ALA A 43 8.87 -6.21 23.50
CA ALA A 43 8.94 -7.02 24.70
C ALA A 43 8.12 -6.42 25.84
N GLU A 44 8.07 -5.08 25.95
CA GLU A 44 7.21 -4.39 26.91
C GLU A 44 5.73 -4.57 26.58
N LEU A 45 5.33 -4.29 25.34
CA LEU A 45 3.95 -4.43 24.88
C LEU A 45 3.43 -5.87 24.97
N LEU A 46 4.30 -6.87 24.73
CA LEU A 46 3.94 -8.29 24.83
C LEU A 46 3.62 -8.74 26.27
N LYS A 47 4.07 -8.00 27.29
CA LYS A 47 3.75 -8.24 28.71
C LYS A 47 2.40 -7.65 29.11
N GLU A 48 1.90 -6.67 28.37
CA GLU A 48 0.61 -6.02 28.63
C GLU A 48 -0.57 -6.89 28.15
N ASN A 49 -1.74 -6.71 28.77
CA ASN A 49 -2.96 -7.37 28.33
C ASN A 49 -3.46 -6.75 27.01
N VAL A 50 -3.82 -7.59 26.03
CA VAL A 50 -4.26 -7.12 24.70
C VAL A 50 -5.56 -6.29 24.75
N LEU A 51 -6.45 -6.56 25.70
CA LEU A 51 -7.68 -5.78 25.91
C LEU A 51 -7.36 -4.41 26.50
N GLU A 52 -6.40 -4.32 27.42
CA GLU A 52 -5.94 -3.06 28.00
C GLU A 52 -5.24 -2.19 26.96
N LEU A 53 -4.38 -2.79 26.13
CA LEU A 53 -3.75 -2.12 24.99
C LEU A 53 -4.79 -1.60 23.99
N ALA A 54 -5.80 -2.41 23.67
CA ALA A 54 -6.88 -2.00 22.79
C ALA A 54 -7.71 -0.84 23.37
N SER A 55 -8.01 -0.87 24.68
CA SER A 55 -8.69 0.24 25.36
C SER A 55 -7.85 1.51 25.37
N ALA A 56 -6.55 1.39 25.69
CA ALA A 56 -5.62 2.51 25.66
C ALA A 56 -5.49 3.12 24.27
N ALA A 57 -5.47 2.30 23.21
CA ALA A 57 -5.43 2.80 21.84
C ALA A 57 -6.71 3.57 21.50
N ARG A 58 -7.88 3.05 21.92
CA ARG A 58 -9.17 3.72 21.72
C ARG A 58 -9.22 5.09 22.38
N GLU A 59 -8.68 5.22 23.58
CA GLU A 59 -8.78 6.42 24.44
C GLU A 59 -7.68 7.45 24.20
N ALA A 60 -6.45 7.01 23.97
CA ALA A 60 -5.28 7.88 23.88
C ALA A 60 -4.62 7.90 22.49
N GLY A 61 -5.02 7.00 21.58
CA GLY A 61 -4.50 6.97 20.23
C GLY A 61 -5.07 8.07 19.34
N ASN A 62 -4.29 8.49 18.35
CA ASN A 62 -4.70 9.43 17.31
C ASN A 62 -4.65 8.75 15.93
N ALA A 63 -5.81 8.57 15.31
CA ALA A 63 -5.93 7.89 14.02
C ALA A 63 -5.18 8.60 12.87
N ALA A 64 -5.14 9.94 12.86
CA ALA A 64 -4.45 10.67 11.79
C ALA A 64 -2.93 10.46 11.86
N ARG A 65 -2.35 10.49 13.07
CA ARG A 65 -0.95 10.10 13.28
C ARG A 65 -0.73 8.62 12.97
N GLY A 66 -1.68 7.76 13.33
CA GLY A 66 -1.65 6.34 13.04
C GLY A 66 -1.61 6.02 11.55
N GLU A 67 -2.36 6.76 10.72
CA GLU A 67 -2.30 6.62 9.26
C GLU A 67 -0.90 7.00 8.73
N GLN A 68 -0.33 8.10 9.21
CA GLN A 68 1.03 8.49 8.83
C GLN A 68 2.06 7.44 9.25
N ILE A 69 1.89 6.82 10.43
CA ILE A 69 2.74 5.72 10.90
C ILE A 69 2.59 4.49 9.99
N PHE A 70 1.35 4.06 9.69
CA PHE A 70 1.06 2.91 8.82
C PHE A 70 1.74 3.02 7.45
N ARG A 71 1.87 4.24 6.93
CA ARG A 71 2.47 4.52 5.62
C ARG A 71 3.99 4.58 5.63
N ARG A 72 4.65 4.53 6.79
CA ARG A 72 6.11 4.54 6.90
C ARG A 72 6.70 3.29 6.25
N SER A 73 7.68 3.50 5.36
CA SER A 73 8.34 2.43 4.62
C SER A 73 8.97 1.37 5.53
N GLU A 74 9.42 1.78 6.72
CA GLU A 74 10.08 0.95 7.72
C GLU A 74 9.14 -0.10 8.32
N LEU A 75 7.84 0.20 8.43
CA LEU A 75 6.83 -0.74 8.94
C LEU A 75 6.30 -1.69 7.87
N ALA A 76 6.54 -1.40 6.59
CA ALA A 76 6.16 -2.22 5.45
C ALA A 76 4.65 -2.56 5.35
N CYS A 77 3.76 -1.91 6.11
CA CYS A 77 2.33 -2.22 6.08
C CYS A 77 1.74 -2.06 4.66
N MET A 78 2.06 -0.94 4.00
CA MET A 78 1.67 -0.63 2.62
C MET A 78 2.38 -1.49 1.55
N LYS A 79 3.33 -2.37 1.92
CA LYS A 79 3.92 -3.35 1.01
C LYS A 79 3.11 -4.62 0.89
N CYS A 80 2.24 -4.90 1.86
CA CYS A 80 1.44 -6.11 1.90
C CYS A 80 -0.05 -5.80 1.88
N HIS A 81 -0.50 -4.74 2.57
CA HIS A 81 -1.90 -4.42 2.74
C HIS A 81 -2.35 -3.28 1.83
N SER A 82 -3.53 -3.45 1.24
CA SER A 82 -4.30 -2.36 0.65
C SER A 82 -5.28 -1.76 1.65
N ILE A 83 -5.66 -0.50 1.42
CA ILE A 83 -6.84 0.10 2.04
C ILE A 83 -7.74 0.62 0.93
N SER A 84 -8.90 0.00 0.73
CA SER A 84 -9.81 0.35 -0.37
C SER A 84 -9.11 0.28 -1.74
N ASN A 85 -8.34 -0.78 -1.95
CA ASN A 85 -7.46 -0.99 -3.11
C ASN A 85 -6.28 0.01 -3.24
N ALA A 86 -6.03 0.87 -2.25
CA ALA A 86 -4.81 1.66 -2.16
C ALA A 86 -3.68 0.80 -1.57
N GLY A 87 -2.99 0.03 -2.40
CA GLY A 87 -1.88 -0.84 -2.00
C GLY A 87 -1.86 -2.17 -2.78
N PRO A 88 -0.88 -3.04 -2.51
CA PRO A 88 -0.80 -4.38 -3.08
C PRO A 88 -1.83 -5.34 -2.47
N VAL A 89 -2.01 -6.50 -3.10
CA VAL A 89 -3.04 -7.49 -2.73
C VAL A 89 -2.46 -8.76 -2.10
N LEU A 90 -1.23 -8.69 -1.60
CA LEU A 90 -0.54 -9.81 -0.95
C LEU A 90 -1.22 -10.21 0.36
N GLY A 91 -1.41 -9.23 1.25
CA GLY A 91 -2.19 -9.34 2.48
C GLY A 91 -3.66 -8.92 2.28
N PRO A 92 -4.49 -9.04 3.33
CA PRO A 92 -5.89 -8.62 3.25
C PRO A 92 -6.04 -7.11 3.09
N ASP A 93 -7.08 -6.70 2.34
CA ASP A 93 -7.54 -5.31 2.34
C ASP A 93 -8.09 -4.94 3.72
N LEU A 94 -7.56 -3.86 4.29
CA LEU A 94 -7.89 -3.42 5.63
C LEU A 94 -9.04 -2.42 5.70
N ALA A 95 -9.66 -2.03 4.59
CA ALA A 95 -10.72 -1.01 4.55
C ALA A 95 -11.85 -1.23 5.55
N ALA A 96 -12.18 -2.49 5.87
CA ALA A 96 -13.26 -2.85 6.78
C ALA A 96 -12.77 -3.47 8.10
N ILE A 97 -11.45 -3.57 8.35
CA ILE A 97 -10.91 -4.40 9.43
C ILE A 97 -11.41 -3.98 10.81
N GLY A 98 -11.51 -2.67 11.08
CA GLY A 98 -11.97 -2.13 12.35
C GLY A 98 -13.46 -2.39 12.62
N SER A 99 -14.24 -2.60 11.57
CA SER A 99 -15.66 -2.98 11.66
C SER A 99 -15.87 -4.50 11.69
N SER A 100 -14.98 -5.29 11.10
CA SER A 100 -15.12 -6.75 10.97
C SER A 100 -14.38 -7.55 12.05
N SER A 101 -13.47 -6.94 12.79
CA SER A 101 -12.62 -7.61 13.76
C SER A 101 -12.57 -6.85 15.09
N PRO A 102 -12.52 -7.55 16.23
CA PRO A 102 -12.46 -6.89 17.51
C PRO A 102 -11.08 -6.25 17.74
N PRO A 103 -10.97 -5.12 18.45
CA PRO A 103 -9.72 -4.38 18.61
C PRO A 103 -8.55 -5.17 19.21
N ASP A 104 -8.82 -6.07 20.15
CA ASP A 104 -7.82 -6.96 20.76
C ASP A 104 -7.24 -7.96 19.77
N TYR A 105 -8.04 -8.45 18.81
CA TYR A 105 -7.54 -9.27 17.71
C TYR A 105 -6.57 -8.49 16.83
N ILE A 106 -6.84 -7.20 16.56
CA ILE A 106 -5.94 -6.34 15.77
C ILE A 106 -4.62 -6.12 16.52
N VAL A 107 -4.68 -5.85 17.82
CA VAL A 107 -3.50 -5.73 18.70
C VAL A 107 -2.67 -7.02 18.68
N ASP A 108 -3.31 -8.17 18.89
CA ASP A 108 -2.63 -9.46 18.95
C ASP A 108 -2.06 -9.87 17.58
N SER A 109 -2.76 -9.57 16.49
CA SER A 109 -2.24 -9.81 15.12
C SER A 109 -1.00 -8.97 14.82
N PHE A 110 -0.92 -7.75 15.34
CA PHE A 110 0.27 -6.91 15.18
C PHE A 110 1.46 -7.41 16.00
N LEU A 111 1.23 -7.79 17.27
CA LEU A 111 2.29 -8.24 18.17
C LEU A 111 2.70 -9.70 17.95
N ARG A 112 1.79 -10.53 17.43
CA ARG A 112 1.95 -11.99 17.26
C ARG A 112 1.37 -12.45 15.90
N PRO A 113 1.93 -11.99 14.77
CA PRO A 113 1.36 -12.21 13.44
C PRO A 113 1.22 -13.68 13.02
N SER A 114 2.01 -14.58 13.60
CA SER A 114 1.96 -16.03 13.33
C SER A 114 1.08 -16.82 14.31
N LYS A 115 0.48 -16.17 15.33
CA LYS A 115 -0.35 -16.86 16.34
C LYS A 115 -1.69 -17.32 15.77
N VAL A 116 -2.33 -16.44 14.99
CA VAL A 116 -3.58 -16.75 14.28
C VAL A 116 -3.45 -16.22 12.86
N ILE A 117 -3.25 -17.12 11.91
CA ILE A 117 -3.24 -16.79 10.48
C ILE A 117 -4.68 -16.93 9.98
N LYS A 118 -5.20 -15.86 9.37
CA LYS A 118 -6.55 -15.85 8.81
C LYS A 118 -6.64 -16.88 7.68
N GLU A 119 -7.78 -17.57 7.60
CA GLU A 119 -8.10 -18.45 6.48
C GLU A 119 -7.88 -17.73 5.14
N PHE A 120 -7.38 -18.45 4.13
CA PHE A 120 -6.97 -17.93 2.82
C PHE A 120 -5.75 -16.99 2.82
N TYR A 121 -5.06 -16.85 3.96
CA TYR A 121 -3.79 -16.12 4.09
C TYR A 121 -2.65 -17.02 4.62
N GLU A 122 -2.76 -18.32 4.41
CA GLU A 122 -1.71 -19.28 4.76
C GLU A 122 -0.49 -19.10 3.85
N SER A 123 0.68 -18.94 4.46
CA SER A 123 1.93 -18.81 3.72
C SER A 123 2.46 -20.17 3.28
N ILE A 124 2.96 -20.25 2.06
CA ILE A 124 3.57 -21.45 1.47
C ILE A 124 4.89 -21.10 0.78
N MET A 125 5.83 -22.03 0.87
CA MET A 125 7.02 -22.11 0.03
C MET A 125 6.82 -23.23 -0.98
N VAL A 126 7.09 -22.96 -2.25
CA VAL A 126 7.11 -23.94 -3.32
C VAL A 126 8.51 -23.96 -3.91
N VAL A 127 9.14 -25.12 -3.92
CA VAL A 127 10.42 -25.35 -4.58
C VAL A 127 10.15 -26.19 -5.82
N THR A 128 10.56 -25.68 -6.98
CA THR A 128 10.44 -26.38 -8.25
C THR A 128 11.63 -27.30 -8.49
N ASP A 129 11.47 -28.31 -9.32
CA ASP A 129 12.53 -29.21 -9.80
C ASP A 129 13.73 -28.49 -10.48
N GLU A 130 13.48 -27.30 -11.05
CA GLU A 130 14.51 -26.40 -11.60
C GLU A 130 15.24 -25.57 -10.52
N GLY A 131 14.95 -25.78 -9.24
CA GLY A 131 15.55 -25.07 -8.11
C GLY A 131 15.02 -23.64 -7.88
N ARG A 132 13.96 -23.22 -8.57
CA ARG A 132 13.26 -21.95 -8.28
C ARG A 132 12.48 -22.06 -6.96
N VAL A 133 12.53 -21.01 -6.16
CA VAL A 133 11.82 -20.92 -4.88
C VAL A 133 10.80 -19.79 -4.96
N TYR A 134 9.55 -20.12 -4.66
CA TYR A 134 8.44 -19.18 -4.58
C TYR A 134 7.91 -19.15 -3.15
N ASN A 135 7.85 -17.95 -2.56
CA ASN A 135 7.23 -17.72 -1.26
C ASN A 135 5.99 -16.85 -1.46
N GLY A 136 4.88 -17.20 -0.82
CA GLY A 136 3.66 -16.45 -1.02
C GLY A 136 2.48 -16.92 -0.20
N ILE A 137 1.32 -16.34 -0.49
CA ILE A 137 0.04 -16.77 0.08
C ILE A 137 -0.60 -17.79 -0.84
N MET A 138 -0.94 -18.96 -0.32
CA MET A 138 -1.60 -20.02 -1.08
C MET A 138 -3.01 -19.60 -1.47
N VAL A 139 -3.33 -19.68 -2.76
CA VAL A 139 -4.67 -19.40 -3.32
C VAL A 139 -5.36 -20.70 -3.73
N VAL A 140 -4.62 -21.55 -4.44
CA VAL A 140 -5.09 -22.87 -4.88
C VAL A 140 -3.98 -23.88 -4.67
N HIS A 141 -4.34 -25.07 -4.22
CA HIS A 141 -3.48 -26.23 -4.22
C HIS A 141 -4.35 -27.45 -4.54
N ASP A 142 -4.12 -28.03 -5.71
CA ASP A 142 -4.80 -29.23 -6.19
C ASP A 142 -3.80 -30.16 -6.87
N ASP A 143 -4.27 -31.33 -7.31
CA ASP A 143 -3.43 -32.38 -7.91
C ASP A 143 -2.74 -31.95 -9.23
N THR A 144 -3.16 -30.83 -9.83
CA THR A 144 -2.65 -30.34 -11.12
C THR A 144 -1.73 -29.14 -10.98
N LYS A 145 -1.90 -28.33 -9.93
CA LYS A 145 -1.16 -27.07 -9.76
C LYS A 145 -1.21 -26.49 -8.35
N VAL A 146 -0.25 -25.62 -8.09
CA VAL A 146 -0.29 -24.64 -7.01
C VAL A 146 -0.40 -23.24 -7.60
N ILE A 147 -1.32 -22.44 -7.06
CA ILE A 147 -1.42 -21.00 -7.34
C ILE A 147 -1.16 -20.25 -6.04
N LEU A 148 -0.22 -19.30 -6.07
CA LEU A 148 0.09 -18.45 -4.94
C LEU A 148 0.16 -16.98 -5.36
N LYS A 149 -0.02 -16.08 -4.38
CA LYS A 149 0.34 -14.67 -4.48
C LYS A 149 1.81 -14.52 -4.09
N ASP A 150 2.66 -14.25 -5.06
CA ASP A 150 4.12 -14.18 -4.88
C ASP A 150 4.51 -12.94 -4.05
N ALA A 151 5.17 -13.18 -2.92
CA ALA A 151 5.61 -12.13 -2.01
C ALA A 151 6.63 -11.19 -2.66
N ALA A 152 7.58 -11.74 -3.43
CA ALA A 152 8.61 -10.96 -4.13
C ALA A 152 8.03 -10.08 -5.24
N ARG A 153 6.83 -10.41 -5.73
CA ARG A 153 6.11 -9.68 -6.77
C ARG A 153 4.84 -9.00 -6.25
N GLN A 154 4.83 -8.59 -4.98
CA GLN A 154 3.76 -7.79 -4.38
C GLN A 154 2.34 -8.41 -4.52
N GLY A 155 2.27 -9.74 -4.55
CA GLY A 155 1.04 -10.50 -4.61
C GLY A 155 0.54 -10.85 -6.02
N GLU A 156 1.38 -10.72 -7.06
CA GLU A 156 1.09 -11.29 -8.38
C GLU A 156 0.80 -12.79 -8.29
N LEU A 157 -0.20 -13.25 -9.05
CA LEU A 157 -0.54 -14.67 -9.10
C LEU A 157 0.49 -15.43 -9.92
N VAL A 158 1.11 -16.44 -9.31
CA VAL A 158 2.00 -17.39 -9.98
C VAL A 158 1.33 -18.75 -9.95
N THR A 159 1.21 -19.38 -11.12
CA THR A 159 0.73 -20.76 -11.27
C THR A 159 1.91 -21.67 -11.54
N ILE A 160 2.05 -22.71 -10.73
CA ILE A 160 3.13 -23.70 -10.81
C ILE A 160 2.45 -25.07 -11.03
N PRO A 161 2.66 -25.73 -12.18
CA PRO A 161 2.17 -27.09 -12.43
C PRO A 161 2.69 -28.07 -11.38
N ALA A 162 1.85 -29.00 -10.93
CA ALA A 162 2.20 -29.94 -9.85
C ALA A 162 3.37 -30.86 -10.22
N ASP A 163 3.54 -31.18 -11.50
CA ASP A 163 4.65 -31.99 -12.02
C ASP A 163 6.00 -31.26 -12.03
N GLN A 164 6.03 -29.94 -11.86
CA GLN A 164 7.23 -29.11 -11.72
C GLN A 164 7.61 -28.87 -10.26
N ILE A 165 6.82 -29.36 -9.30
CA ILE A 165 7.04 -29.11 -7.88
C ILE A 165 7.90 -30.23 -7.29
N GLU A 166 9.07 -29.88 -6.78
CA GLU A 166 9.91 -30.79 -6.01
C GLU A 166 9.32 -31.01 -4.61
N PHE A 167 9.01 -29.92 -3.91
CA PHE A 167 8.29 -29.98 -2.64
C PHE A 167 7.62 -28.65 -2.29
N THR A 168 6.67 -28.74 -1.35
CA THR A 168 6.06 -27.57 -0.71
C THR A 168 6.28 -27.59 0.80
N LYS A 169 6.28 -26.41 1.41
CA LYS A 169 6.41 -26.25 2.86
C LYS A 169 5.50 -25.14 3.37
N LYS A 170 4.74 -25.42 4.42
CA LYS A 170 4.00 -24.38 5.15
C LYS A 170 4.97 -23.46 5.88
N LEU A 171 4.73 -22.15 5.76
CA LEU A 171 5.55 -21.13 6.42
C LEU A 171 4.75 -20.41 7.52
N PRO A 172 5.44 -19.75 8.47
CA PRO A 172 4.83 -18.73 9.33
C PRO A 172 4.18 -17.60 8.52
N SER A 173 3.46 -16.71 9.19
CA SER A 173 2.86 -15.53 8.55
C SER A 173 3.89 -14.73 7.75
N LEU A 174 3.51 -14.26 6.56
CA LEU A 174 4.32 -13.29 5.80
C LEU A 174 4.35 -11.90 6.48
N MET A 175 3.43 -11.63 7.40
CA MET A 175 3.50 -10.41 8.22
C MET A 175 4.71 -10.54 9.15
N PRO A 176 5.70 -9.62 9.06
CA PRO A 176 6.93 -9.75 9.82
C PRO A 176 6.69 -9.73 11.33
N GLN A 177 7.43 -10.57 12.08
CA GLN A 177 7.62 -10.35 13.51
C GLN A 177 8.52 -9.12 13.74
N GLY A 178 8.51 -8.53 14.93
CA GLY A 178 9.41 -7.41 15.21
C GLY A 178 8.84 -6.03 14.83
N LEU A 179 7.59 -5.93 14.37
CA LEU A 179 7.05 -4.68 13.84
C LEU A 179 6.90 -3.60 14.91
N ALA A 180 6.50 -3.98 16.12
CA ALA A 180 6.41 -3.06 17.25
C ALA A 180 7.77 -2.47 17.63
N SER A 181 8.85 -3.26 17.49
CA SER A 181 10.22 -2.80 17.74
C SER A 181 10.69 -1.68 16.79
N LYS A 182 9.96 -1.42 15.69
CA LYS A 182 10.25 -0.32 14.74
C LYS A 182 9.53 0.98 15.07
N LEU A 183 8.60 0.96 16.03
CA LEU A 183 7.91 2.14 16.52
C LEU A 183 8.81 2.89 17.50
N LYS A 184 8.68 4.22 17.55
CA LYS A 184 9.54 5.04 18.41
C LYS A 184 9.21 4.90 19.89
N ASN A 185 7.94 4.66 20.22
CA ASN A 185 7.43 4.57 21.58
C ASN A 185 6.01 3.96 21.60
N ARG A 186 5.50 3.69 22.81
CA ARG A 186 4.14 3.17 23.04
C ARG A 186 3.04 4.06 22.43
N GLN A 187 3.22 5.37 22.37
CA GLN A 187 2.21 6.26 21.77
C GLN A 187 2.05 6.03 20.26
N GLU A 188 3.14 5.78 19.53
CA GLU A 188 3.05 5.43 18.11
C GLU A 188 2.31 4.11 17.89
N PHE A 189 2.47 3.15 18.82
CA PHE A 189 1.69 1.90 18.80
C PHE A 189 0.20 2.17 19.01
N LEU A 190 -0.16 2.97 20.01
CA LEU A 190 -1.57 3.33 20.27
C LEU A 190 -2.19 4.09 19.09
N ASP A 191 -1.45 5.03 18.49
CA ASP A 191 -1.89 5.79 17.32
C ASP A 191 -2.15 4.84 16.12
N LEU A 192 -1.23 3.91 15.85
CA LEU A 192 -1.38 2.92 14.78
C LEU A 192 -2.58 2.00 15.00
N VAL A 193 -2.73 1.44 16.19
CA VAL A 193 -3.88 0.59 16.53
C VAL A 193 -5.18 1.37 16.45
N LYS A 194 -5.20 2.63 16.92
CA LYS A 194 -6.36 3.52 16.78
C LYS A 194 -6.74 3.70 15.31
N PHE A 195 -5.77 3.97 14.43
CA PHE A 195 -6.05 4.08 12.99
C PHE A 195 -6.67 2.81 12.42
N VAL A 196 -6.04 1.65 12.64
CA VAL A 196 -6.51 0.37 12.07
C VAL A 196 -7.89 -0.02 12.62
N THR A 197 -8.17 0.26 13.89
CA THR A 197 -9.48 -0.03 14.52
C THR A 197 -10.60 0.92 14.08
N GLU A 198 -10.28 2.11 13.57
CA GLU A 198 -11.25 3.06 13.01
C GLU A 198 -11.61 2.74 11.54
N LEU A 199 -10.78 1.95 10.82
CA LEU A 199 -11.05 1.58 9.44
C LEU A 199 -12.40 0.85 9.28
N GLY A 200 -13.25 1.40 8.41
CA GLY A 200 -14.58 0.86 8.11
C GLY A 200 -15.66 1.23 9.13
N ARG A 201 -15.31 1.94 10.21
CA ARG A 201 -16.30 2.48 11.16
C ARG A 201 -16.86 3.82 10.65
N PRO A 202 -18.08 4.21 11.06
CA PRO A 202 -18.61 5.54 10.75
C PRO A 202 -17.64 6.64 11.20
N GLY A 203 -17.32 7.57 10.29
CA GLY A 203 -16.37 8.64 10.54
C GLY A 203 -15.42 8.88 9.37
N PRO A 204 -14.29 9.58 9.59
CA PRO A 204 -13.33 9.92 8.55
C PRO A 204 -12.68 8.71 7.85
N TYR A 205 -12.70 7.54 8.50
CA TYR A 205 -12.08 6.29 8.02
C TYR A 205 -13.11 5.25 7.54
N ALA A 206 -14.36 5.65 7.36
CA ALA A 206 -15.40 4.78 6.80
C ALA A 206 -15.05 4.36 5.37
N THR A 207 -15.53 3.18 4.96
CA THR A 207 -15.50 2.78 3.56
C THR A 207 -16.30 3.78 2.72
N SER A 208 -15.66 4.38 1.72
CA SER A 208 -16.28 5.39 0.87
C SER A 208 -16.63 4.84 -0.51
N VAL A 209 -17.81 5.21 -1.01
CA VAL A 209 -18.23 4.94 -2.40
C VAL A 209 -17.68 5.97 -3.39
N ALA A 210 -17.05 7.04 -2.89
CA ALA A 210 -16.46 8.08 -3.73
C ALA A 210 -15.42 7.47 -4.68
N GLN A 211 -15.56 7.79 -5.97
CA GLN A 211 -14.65 7.30 -7.01
C GLN A 211 -13.39 8.18 -7.05
N VAL A 212 -12.56 8.04 -6.02
CA VAL A 212 -11.28 8.76 -5.91
C VAL A 212 -10.14 7.93 -6.51
N VAL A 213 -9.10 8.60 -6.98
CA VAL A 213 -7.86 7.93 -7.40
C VAL A 213 -7.12 7.40 -6.18
N ARG A 214 -7.04 6.06 -6.08
CA ARG A 214 -6.41 5.34 -4.96
C ARG A 214 -4.96 4.94 -5.23
N ARG A 215 -4.61 4.69 -6.49
CA ARG A 215 -3.27 4.24 -6.91
C ARG A 215 -2.74 5.20 -7.97
N TRP A 216 -1.49 5.57 -7.79
CA TRP A 216 -0.78 6.58 -8.55
C TRP A 216 0.54 6.02 -9.03
N ARG A 217 1.00 6.55 -10.16
CA ARG A 217 2.37 6.40 -10.63
C ARG A 217 3.03 7.77 -10.55
N VAL A 218 4.13 7.86 -9.82
CA VAL A 218 4.78 9.14 -9.52
C VAL A 218 6.17 9.18 -10.13
N ARG A 219 6.45 10.26 -10.87
CA ARG A 219 7.75 10.59 -11.44
C ARG A 219 8.23 11.95 -10.97
N GLY A 220 9.53 12.20 -11.10
CA GLY A 220 10.11 13.47 -10.67
C GLY A 220 10.31 13.56 -9.15
N ALA A 221 9.94 12.50 -8.41
CA ALA A 221 9.87 12.55 -6.96
C ALA A 221 11.18 12.27 -6.23
N ASN A 222 12.13 11.60 -6.87
CA ASN A 222 13.49 11.41 -6.34
C ASN A 222 14.54 12.03 -7.26
N GLU A 223 14.25 12.13 -8.56
CA GLU A 223 15.13 12.65 -9.62
C GLU A 223 14.42 13.76 -10.40
N SER A 224 15.17 14.72 -10.96
CA SER A 224 14.52 15.79 -11.76
C SER A 224 14.09 15.21 -13.09
N LEU A 225 12.90 15.56 -13.56
CA LEU A 225 12.53 15.34 -14.96
C LEU A 225 13.16 16.43 -15.83
N THR A 226 13.75 16.03 -16.95
CA THR A 226 14.11 16.94 -18.04
C THR A 226 12.86 17.40 -18.78
N ALA A 227 12.93 18.51 -19.53
CA ALA A 227 11.81 19.00 -20.32
C ALA A 227 11.24 17.93 -21.27
N GLU A 228 12.12 17.18 -21.93
CA GLU A 228 11.75 16.06 -22.81
C GLU A 228 11.05 14.92 -22.06
N GLN A 229 11.47 14.60 -20.82
CA GLN A 229 10.80 13.57 -20.00
C GLN A 229 9.45 14.04 -19.47
N MET A 230 9.22 15.34 -19.33
CA MET A 230 7.91 15.87 -18.94
C MET A 230 6.89 15.77 -20.08
N GLU A 231 7.35 15.76 -21.32
CA GLU A 231 6.52 15.66 -22.53
C GLU A 231 6.29 14.20 -22.99
N LYS A 232 7.07 13.23 -22.48
CA LYS A 232 6.92 11.80 -22.79
C LYS A 232 6.02 11.09 -21.78
N PHE A 233 4.87 10.63 -22.27
CA PHE A 233 3.89 9.85 -21.52
C PHE A 233 4.08 8.36 -21.83
N ASP A 234 5.04 7.70 -21.16
CA ASP A 234 5.30 6.28 -21.41
C ASP A 234 4.15 5.39 -20.87
N VAL A 235 4.14 4.14 -21.34
CA VAL A 235 3.17 3.11 -20.93
C VAL A 235 3.20 2.88 -19.41
N LEU A 236 2.07 2.48 -18.83
CA LEU A 236 1.83 2.18 -17.40
C LEU A 236 2.99 1.51 -16.63
N ALA A 237 3.70 0.58 -17.26
CA ALA A 237 4.81 -0.17 -16.66
C ALA A 237 6.06 0.71 -16.43
N GLU A 238 6.25 1.74 -17.25
CA GLU A 238 7.39 2.65 -17.21
C GLU A 238 7.04 3.97 -16.50
N SER A 239 5.75 4.19 -16.19
CA SER A 239 5.16 5.45 -15.71
C SER A 239 5.61 5.94 -14.32
N GLY A 240 6.51 5.28 -13.60
CA GLY A 240 7.10 5.76 -12.34
C GLY A 240 6.89 4.85 -11.13
N VAL A 241 7.21 5.37 -9.94
CA VAL A 241 7.10 4.62 -8.67
C VAL A 241 5.64 4.58 -8.24
N ALA A 242 5.19 3.45 -7.68
CA ALA A 242 3.84 3.35 -7.13
C ALA A 242 3.69 4.26 -5.90
N ALA A 243 2.60 5.03 -5.87
CA ALA A 243 2.16 5.76 -4.69
C ALA A 243 0.66 5.56 -4.48
N TYR A 244 0.19 5.80 -3.26
CA TYR A 244 -1.15 5.41 -2.85
C TYR A 244 -1.86 6.56 -2.16
N SER A 245 -3.18 6.69 -2.30
CA SER A 245 -3.91 7.69 -1.53
C SER A 245 -3.96 7.32 -0.04
N MET A 246 -4.24 8.30 0.80
CA MET A 246 -4.79 8.13 2.14
C MET A 246 -6.25 7.63 2.07
N VAL A 247 -6.85 7.32 3.21
CA VAL A 247 -8.23 6.80 3.30
C VAL A 247 -9.26 7.78 2.72
N ASP A 248 -9.03 9.09 2.87
CA ASP A 248 -9.87 10.16 2.32
C ASP A 248 -9.75 10.33 0.78
N GLY A 249 -8.78 9.65 0.15
CA GLY A 249 -8.51 9.73 -1.29
C GLY A 249 -7.39 10.70 -1.67
N THR A 250 -6.75 11.35 -0.71
CA THR A 250 -5.66 12.30 -0.96
C THR A 250 -4.32 11.57 -1.12
N LEU A 251 -3.62 11.78 -2.23
CA LEU A 251 -2.20 11.46 -2.35
C LEU A 251 -1.41 12.44 -1.45
N PRO A 252 -0.74 11.95 -0.39
CA PRO A 252 -0.13 12.83 0.59
C PRO A 252 1.09 13.56 0.02
N THR A 253 1.44 14.69 0.62
CA THR A 253 2.55 15.53 0.15
C THR A 253 3.92 14.88 0.31
N ALA A 254 4.05 13.92 1.23
CA ALA A 254 5.24 13.07 1.35
C ALA A 254 5.53 12.29 0.06
N ASP A 255 4.48 11.89 -0.68
CA ASP A 255 4.60 11.16 -1.96
C ASP A 255 4.75 12.12 -3.16
N LEU A 256 4.62 13.44 -2.96
CA LEU A 256 4.71 14.47 -4.01
C LEU A 256 6.09 15.18 -4.08
N ASN A 257 7.14 14.55 -3.54
CA ASN A 257 8.53 15.04 -3.47
C ASN A 257 8.75 16.29 -2.61
N LEU A 258 9.53 16.17 -1.54
CA LEU A 258 9.91 17.32 -0.71
C LEU A 258 11.18 18.03 -1.20
N ALA A 259 12.03 17.35 -1.97
CA ALA A 259 13.35 17.84 -2.36
C ALA A 259 13.34 18.65 -3.67
N LYS A 260 12.38 18.38 -4.57
CA LYS A 260 12.21 19.13 -5.82
C LYS A 260 10.75 19.55 -5.97
N PRO A 261 10.49 20.75 -6.51
CA PRO A 261 9.14 21.31 -6.50
C PRO A 261 8.20 20.62 -7.48
N LEU A 262 8.71 19.96 -8.52
CA LEU A 262 7.88 19.43 -9.60
C LEU A 262 7.78 17.90 -9.57
N THR A 263 6.55 17.41 -9.57
CA THR A 263 6.22 15.98 -9.57
C THR A 263 5.13 15.70 -10.59
N GLN A 264 5.23 14.60 -11.33
CA GLN A 264 4.12 14.10 -12.16
C GLN A 264 3.43 12.94 -11.45
N ALA A 265 2.16 13.11 -11.10
CA ALA A 265 1.29 12.05 -10.58
C ALA A 265 0.37 11.57 -11.69
N ILE A 266 0.39 10.29 -12.00
CA ILE A 266 -0.31 9.69 -13.13
C ILE A 266 -1.37 8.72 -12.61
N ALA A 267 -2.58 8.83 -13.14
CA ALA A 267 -3.72 8.00 -12.82
C ALA A 267 -4.33 7.41 -14.09
N PHE A 268 -5.00 6.27 -13.95
CA PHE A 268 -5.68 5.59 -15.05
C PHE A 268 -7.17 5.42 -14.75
N VAL A 269 -7.99 5.52 -15.78
CA VAL A 269 -9.45 5.36 -15.70
C VAL A 269 -9.88 4.46 -16.85
N ASP A 270 -10.51 3.33 -16.54
CA ASP A 270 -11.06 2.42 -17.53
C ASP A 270 -12.51 2.80 -17.80
N VAL A 271 -12.85 3.03 -19.07
CA VAL A 271 -14.13 3.60 -19.48
C VAL A 271 -14.83 2.59 -20.39
N ASN A 272 -15.97 2.08 -19.94
CA ASN A 272 -16.75 1.10 -20.68
C ASN A 272 -17.70 1.77 -21.68
N GLN A 273 -18.18 2.96 -21.34
CA GLN A 273 -19.03 3.77 -22.20
C GLN A 273 -18.48 5.20 -22.22
N ALA A 274 -18.10 5.66 -23.41
CA ALA A 274 -17.65 7.02 -23.61
C ALA A 274 -18.74 8.03 -23.20
N GLY A 275 -18.32 9.15 -22.62
CA GLY A 275 -19.23 10.21 -22.24
C GLY A 275 -18.63 11.20 -21.25
N ASN A 276 -19.49 12.09 -20.77
CA ASN A 276 -19.12 13.14 -19.84
C ASN A 276 -18.92 12.57 -18.44
N VAL A 277 -17.86 13.02 -17.77
CA VAL A 277 -17.52 12.74 -16.39
C VAL A 277 -17.10 14.04 -15.72
N GLN A 278 -17.46 14.22 -14.46
CA GLN A 278 -17.08 15.40 -13.71
C GLN A 278 -15.82 15.09 -12.88
N LEU A 279 -14.72 15.77 -13.18
CA LEU A 279 -13.49 15.71 -12.39
C LEU A 279 -13.58 16.74 -11.27
N LYS A 280 -13.47 16.29 -10.02
CA LYS A 280 -13.36 17.16 -8.85
C LYS A 280 -11.95 17.10 -8.28
N LEU A 281 -11.31 18.26 -8.21
CA LEU A 281 -9.97 18.48 -7.68
C LEU A 281 -10.07 19.21 -6.35
N ASN A 282 -9.26 18.82 -5.37
CA ASN A 282 -9.22 19.54 -4.09
C ASN A 282 -8.54 20.91 -4.18
N SER A 283 -7.70 21.14 -5.20
CA SER A 283 -7.10 22.44 -5.51
C SER A 283 -6.47 22.38 -6.90
N VAL A 284 -6.59 23.46 -7.66
CA VAL A 284 -5.92 23.66 -8.97
C VAL A 284 -4.61 24.46 -8.87
N LYS A 285 -4.26 24.96 -7.68
CA LYS A 285 -3.04 25.75 -7.48
C LYS A 285 -1.80 24.92 -7.80
N GLY A 286 -0.95 25.43 -8.68
CA GLY A 286 0.28 24.75 -9.11
C GLY A 286 0.02 23.44 -9.86
N LEU A 287 -1.13 23.30 -10.52
CA LEU A 287 -1.52 22.06 -11.19
C LEU A 287 -1.63 22.29 -12.70
N LYS A 288 -0.99 21.42 -13.49
CA LYS A 288 -1.29 21.26 -14.91
C LYS A 288 -1.73 19.83 -15.16
N VAL A 289 -2.69 19.65 -16.06
CA VAL A 289 -3.31 18.34 -16.31
C VAL A 289 -3.29 18.02 -17.79
N TRP A 290 -3.07 16.75 -18.11
CA TRP A 290 -3.19 16.20 -19.46
C TRP A 290 -4.09 14.98 -19.44
N GLN A 291 -4.92 14.86 -20.48
CA GLN A 291 -5.69 13.66 -20.79
C GLN A 291 -5.08 13.01 -22.03
N ASN A 292 -4.58 11.78 -21.90
CA ASN A 292 -3.95 11.04 -23.00
C ASN A 292 -2.89 11.88 -23.76
N GLY A 293 -2.10 12.65 -23.02
CA GLY A 293 -1.07 13.54 -23.56
C GLY A 293 -1.56 14.89 -24.11
N THR A 294 -2.87 15.13 -24.16
CA THR A 294 -3.43 16.43 -24.57
C THR A 294 -3.63 17.33 -23.35
N PRO A 295 -3.11 18.58 -23.35
CA PRO A 295 -3.33 19.52 -22.25
C PRO A 295 -4.81 19.78 -21.99
N LEU A 296 -5.18 19.80 -20.72
CA LEU A 296 -6.53 20.02 -20.23
C LEU A 296 -6.55 21.23 -19.29
N PRO A 297 -7.25 22.32 -19.64
CA PRO A 297 -7.56 23.39 -18.70
C PRO A 297 -8.41 22.83 -17.54
N VAL A 298 -8.05 23.15 -16.31
CA VAL A 298 -8.74 22.64 -15.13
C VAL A 298 -9.21 23.74 -14.19
N GLU A 299 -10.44 23.58 -13.73
CA GLU A 299 -11.04 24.21 -12.55
C GLU A 299 -11.23 23.15 -11.46
N GLU A 300 -11.61 23.55 -10.24
CA GLU A 300 -11.88 22.60 -9.15
C GLU A 300 -12.95 21.58 -9.53
N LEU A 301 -13.86 21.94 -10.43
CA LEU A 301 -14.89 21.09 -10.99
C LEU A 301 -14.80 21.14 -12.53
N THR A 302 -14.04 20.23 -13.14
CA THR A 302 -13.78 20.22 -14.59
C THR A 302 -14.59 19.15 -15.30
N LEU A 303 -15.35 19.53 -16.34
CA LEU A 303 -16.06 18.57 -17.19
C LEU A 303 -15.07 17.89 -18.13
N LEU A 304 -15.05 16.56 -18.12
CA LEU A 304 -14.20 15.71 -18.95
C LEU A 304 -15.04 14.90 -19.91
N VAL A 305 -14.59 14.77 -21.15
CA VAL A 305 -15.11 13.77 -22.08
C VAL A 305 -14.13 12.61 -22.11
N LEU A 306 -14.53 11.47 -21.55
CA LEU A 306 -13.69 10.28 -21.57
C LEU A 306 -14.09 9.36 -22.74
N PRO A 307 -13.18 9.05 -23.69
CA PRO A 307 -13.42 8.01 -24.68
C PRO A 307 -13.43 6.62 -24.04
N THR A 308 -14.08 5.65 -24.72
CA THR A 308 -14.05 4.23 -24.32
C THR A 308 -12.62 3.70 -24.33
N GLY A 309 -12.30 2.85 -23.37
CA GLY A 309 -10.97 2.27 -23.17
C GLY A 309 -10.25 2.85 -21.95
N ARG A 310 -8.95 2.58 -21.87
CA ARG A 310 -8.09 3.06 -20.80
C ARG A 310 -7.65 4.49 -21.09
N ASN A 311 -7.95 5.39 -20.17
CA ASN A 311 -7.57 6.80 -20.22
C ASN A 311 -6.49 7.09 -19.19
N GLN A 312 -5.46 7.83 -19.60
CA GLN A 312 -4.43 8.33 -18.72
C GLN A 312 -4.70 9.80 -18.38
N LEU A 313 -4.62 10.12 -17.09
CA LEU A 313 -4.60 11.48 -16.60
C LEU A 313 -3.26 11.73 -15.92
N THR A 314 -2.51 12.70 -16.44
CA THR A 314 -1.24 13.12 -15.86
C THR A 314 -1.41 14.46 -15.17
N PHE A 315 -0.99 14.55 -13.93
CA PHE A 315 -1.05 15.74 -13.09
C PHE A 315 0.37 16.19 -12.78
N GLU A 316 0.81 17.28 -13.40
CA GLU A 316 2.03 17.97 -12.99
C GLU A 316 1.70 18.86 -11.80
N VAL A 317 2.37 18.58 -10.68
CA VAL A 317 2.19 19.25 -9.40
C VAL A 317 3.44 20.06 -9.11
N ASP A 318 3.33 21.38 -9.20
CA ASP A 318 4.33 22.34 -8.74
C ASP A 318 4.05 22.73 -7.28
N ARG A 319 4.82 22.13 -6.37
CA ARG A 319 4.74 22.38 -4.94
C ARG A 319 5.24 23.75 -4.53
N SER A 320 6.08 24.41 -5.32
CA SER A 320 6.49 25.80 -5.02
C SER A 320 5.28 26.74 -5.06
N GLN A 321 4.31 26.42 -5.92
CA GLN A 321 3.03 27.12 -6.02
C GLN A 321 1.98 26.51 -5.07
N ARG A 322 1.83 25.18 -5.06
CA ARG A 322 0.76 24.47 -4.33
C ARG A 322 0.93 24.49 -2.81
N GLY A 323 2.16 24.48 -2.29
CA GLY A 323 2.45 24.36 -0.87
C GLY A 323 2.32 22.92 -0.35
N ASP A 324 1.79 22.76 0.87
CA ASP A 324 1.65 21.46 1.57
C ASP A 324 0.25 20.84 1.45
N VAL A 325 -0.43 21.10 0.33
CA VAL A 325 -1.73 20.50 0.02
C VAL A 325 -1.52 19.25 -0.84
N GLY A 326 -1.96 18.08 -0.35
CA GLY A 326 -1.93 16.82 -1.12
C GLY A 326 -2.78 16.87 -2.38
N LEU A 327 -2.70 15.86 -3.25
CA LEU A 327 -3.49 15.78 -4.48
C LEU A 327 -4.66 14.81 -4.30
N ARG A 328 -5.91 15.32 -4.36
CA ARG A 328 -7.10 14.47 -4.35
C ARG A 328 -7.88 14.68 -5.64
N VAL A 329 -8.12 13.58 -6.34
CA VAL A 329 -8.86 13.54 -7.59
C VAL A 329 -10.04 12.60 -7.42
N GLU A 330 -11.25 13.15 -7.57
CA GLU A 330 -12.51 12.43 -7.48
C GLU A 330 -13.25 12.52 -8.80
N PHE A 331 -13.83 11.42 -9.25
CA PHE A 331 -14.71 11.39 -10.40
C PHE A 331 -16.16 11.32 -9.92
N GLN A 332 -16.97 12.20 -10.46
CA GLN A 332 -18.40 12.30 -10.20
C GLN A 332 -19.16 12.11 -11.51
N LYS A 333 -20.43 11.73 -11.40
CA LYS A 333 -21.30 11.70 -12.58
C LYS A 333 -21.46 13.12 -13.11
N ALA A 334 -21.33 13.29 -14.42
CA ALA A 334 -21.65 14.55 -15.07
C ALA A 334 -23.18 14.72 -15.15
N SER A 335 -23.66 15.97 -15.13
CA SER A 335 -25.06 16.28 -15.38
C SER A 335 -25.39 16.34 -16.88
N GLN A 336 -24.36 16.43 -17.74
CA GLN A 336 -24.48 16.53 -19.18
C GLN A 336 -24.51 15.15 -19.87
N SER A 337 -25.43 14.95 -20.80
CA SER A 337 -25.51 13.75 -21.64
C SER A 337 -24.59 13.80 -22.87
N PRO A 338 -24.08 12.65 -23.36
CA PRO A 338 -24.21 11.31 -22.77
C PRO A 338 -23.32 11.16 -21.52
N GLU A 339 -23.83 10.51 -20.48
CA GLU A 339 -23.03 10.19 -19.29
C GLU A 339 -22.01 9.08 -19.60
N GLY A 340 -20.76 9.28 -19.17
CA GLY A 340 -19.72 8.26 -19.26
C GLY A 340 -19.86 7.21 -18.15
N ARG A 341 -19.61 5.94 -18.48
CA ARG A 341 -19.48 4.86 -17.48
C ARG A 341 -18.02 4.49 -17.34
N PHE A 342 -17.47 4.74 -16.16
CA PHE A 342 -16.06 4.59 -15.87
C PHE A 342 -15.83 3.81 -14.57
N LYS A 343 -14.62 3.28 -14.44
CA LYS A 343 -14.06 2.70 -13.23
C LYS A 343 -12.67 3.30 -13.07
N VAL A 344 -12.43 3.97 -11.94
CA VAL A 344 -11.07 4.43 -11.61
C VAL A 344 -10.20 3.19 -11.44
N VAL A 345 -9.09 3.13 -12.17
CA VAL A 345 -8.20 1.99 -12.14
C VAL A 345 -7.48 1.98 -10.80
N GLY A 346 -7.92 1.10 -9.91
CA GLY A 346 -7.23 0.77 -8.68
C GLY A 346 -6.00 -0.11 -8.93
N GLY A 347 -5.19 0.16 -9.96
CA GLY A 347 -3.98 -0.60 -10.36
C GLY A 347 -4.21 -1.64 -11.47
N PRO A 348 -3.15 -2.36 -11.95
CA PRO A 348 -3.31 -3.39 -12.97
C PRO A 348 -4.41 -4.40 -12.63
#